data_AF-A0A0B7C2V5-F1
#
_entry.id   AF-A0A0B7C2V5-F1
#
_cell.length_a   1.000
_cell.length_b   1.000
_cell.length_c   1.000
_cell.angle_alpha   90.00
_cell.angle_beta   90.00
_cell.angle_gamma   90.00
#
_symmetry.space_group_name_H-M   'P 1'
#
loop_
_entity.id
_entity.type
_entity.pdbx_description
1 polymer ?
#
loop_
_entity_poly.entity_id
_entity_poly.type
_entity_poly.pdbx_seq_one_letter_code
_entity_poly.pdbx_strand_id
1 'polypeptide(L)'
;QFEMSNSLSYKVPETSVNKSVNDSQANFYKIEEDFSDLAEKDGLTLKELFANSDGLTYNDILLLPKYVDFPLNSVKLDTQFTKEITLKTPFVSSPMDTISENAMCIGMALQGGIGIIHGNFASPDNQVQEVLKVK
;
A
#
# COMPACT_ATOMS: atom_id res chain seq x y z
N GLN A 1 2.06 7.25 46.66
CA GLN A 1 1.09 6.64 47.59
C GLN A 1 -0.28 6.68 46.92
N PHE A 2 -0.97 5.54 46.92
CA PHE A 2 -2.38 5.29 46.60
C PHE A 2 -2.86 5.04 45.16
N GLU A 3 -3.48 3.85 45.04
CA GLU A 3 -4.02 3.12 43.90
C GLU A 3 -5.53 3.38 43.68
N MET A 4 -6.07 2.69 42.66
CA MET A 4 -7.42 2.08 42.58
C MET A 4 -8.60 3.06 42.43
N SER A 5 -9.75 2.73 41.84
CA SER A 5 -10.29 1.66 41.00
C SER A 5 -11.77 2.03 40.75
N ASN A 6 -12.40 1.32 39.81
CA ASN A 6 -13.82 0.96 39.82
C ASN A 6 -14.90 1.94 39.29
N SER A 7 -15.58 1.43 38.25
CA SER A 7 -17.04 1.28 38.04
C SER A 7 -18.01 2.20 38.77
N LEU A 8 -19.06 2.62 38.06
CA LEU A 8 -20.49 2.54 38.43
C LEU A 8 -21.31 3.29 37.34
N SER A 9 -22.01 2.57 36.46
CA SER A 9 -23.45 2.23 36.54
C SER A 9 -24.38 3.43 36.28
N TYR A 10 -24.99 3.47 35.08
CA TYR A 10 -26.10 4.37 34.80
C TYR A 10 -27.42 3.59 34.85
N LYS A 11 -28.32 4.00 35.74
CA LYS A 11 -29.60 3.34 36.04
C LYS A 11 -30.61 3.51 34.91
N VAL A 12 -31.31 2.43 34.57
CA VAL A 12 -32.48 2.42 33.70
C VAL A 12 -33.72 2.88 34.48
N PRO A 13 -34.51 3.83 33.97
CA PRO A 13 -35.90 3.99 34.37
C PRO A 13 -36.81 3.27 33.37
N GLU A 14 -37.51 2.22 33.81
CA GLU A 14 -38.70 1.69 33.13
C GLU A 14 -39.87 2.66 33.41
N THR A 15 -40.63 3.15 32.44
CA THR A 15 -41.88 2.63 31.83
C THR A 15 -42.43 3.80 30.99
N SER A 16 -43.26 3.76 29.95
CA SER A 16 -44.22 2.79 29.40
C SER A 16 -44.73 3.31 28.05
N VAL A 17 -44.79 2.42 27.04
CA VAL A 17 -45.87 2.22 26.05
C VAL A 17 -46.20 3.32 25.00
N ASN A 18 -45.94 2.94 23.73
CA ASN A 18 -46.64 3.21 22.45
C ASN A 18 -46.92 4.64 21.97
N LYS A 19 -46.37 4.97 20.79
CA LYS A 19 -47.18 5.19 19.57
C LYS A 19 -46.32 5.35 18.30
N SER A 20 -46.49 4.40 17.39
CA SER A 20 -46.61 4.57 15.93
C SER A 20 -45.95 5.81 15.31
N VAL A 21 -44.75 5.67 14.76
CA VAL A 21 -44.26 6.56 13.70
C VAL A 21 -43.44 5.75 12.68
N ASN A 22 -44.13 5.36 11.60
CA ASN A 22 -43.66 5.04 10.25
C ASN A 22 -42.32 4.29 10.04
N ASP A 23 -42.48 2.99 9.72
CA ASP A 23 -41.47 2.01 9.27
C ASP A 23 -40.80 2.30 7.90
N SER A 24 -40.53 3.57 7.56
CA SER A 24 -39.86 3.91 6.27
C SER A 24 -38.58 4.74 6.39
N GLN A 25 -38.18 5.16 7.61
CA GLN A 25 -36.91 5.85 7.83
C GLN A 25 -36.04 5.22 8.95
N ALA A 26 -36.52 4.21 9.66
CA ALA A 26 -35.84 3.61 10.81
C ALA A 26 -34.85 2.48 10.48
N ASN A 27 -34.64 2.16 9.19
CA ASN A 27 -33.72 1.09 8.77
C ASN A 27 -32.36 1.58 8.25
N PHE A 28 -32.06 2.88 8.32
CA PHE A 28 -30.76 3.41 7.85
C PHE A 28 -29.65 3.37 8.91
N TYR A 29 -29.99 3.25 10.20
CA TYR A 29 -29.01 3.30 11.32
C TYR A 29 -28.83 1.96 12.05
N LYS A 30 -29.48 0.88 11.60
CA LYS A 30 -29.30 -0.48 12.14
C LYS A 30 -28.34 -1.31 11.28
N ILE A 31 -27.23 -0.72 10.85
CA ILE A 31 -26.21 -1.44 10.06
C ILE A 31 -24.90 -1.60 10.86
N GLU A 32 -24.76 -0.98 12.04
CA GLU A 32 -23.50 -1.10 12.80
C GLU A 32 -23.40 -2.36 13.67
N GLU A 33 -24.52 -2.95 14.11
CA GLU A 33 -24.47 -4.08 15.05
C GLU A 33 -24.42 -5.47 14.39
N ASP A 34 -24.72 -5.60 13.10
CA ASP A 34 -24.76 -6.89 12.38
C ASP A 34 -23.50 -7.15 11.51
N PHE A 35 -22.41 -6.40 11.70
CA PHE A 35 -21.16 -6.61 10.94
C PHE A 35 -20.11 -7.47 11.65
N SER A 36 -20.32 -7.85 12.92
CA SER A 36 -19.40 -8.77 13.62
C SER A 36 -19.42 -10.18 13.03
N ASP A 37 -20.57 -10.59 12.49
CA ASP A 37 -20.82 -11.95 12.01
C ASP A 37 -20.56 -12.08 10.50
N LEU A 38 -20.41 -10.96 9.79
CA LEU A 38 -19.95 -10.85 8.38
C LEU A 38 -18.42 -10.76 8.25
N ALA A 39 -17.67 -10.84 9.35
CA ALA A 39 -16.22 -10.99 9.35
C ALA A 39 -15.77 -12.40 8.90
N GLU A 40 -16.58 -13.06 8.06
CA GLU A 40 -16.24 -14.26 7.34
C GLU A 40 -15.18 -13.92 6.29
N LYS A 41 -13.91 -14.06 6.70
CA LYS A 41 -12.71 -14.26 5.85
C LYS A 41 -12.83 -13.71 4.41
N ASP A 42 -12.91 -12.39 4.28
CA ASP A 42 -12.96 -11.74 2.97
C ASP A 42 -11.61 -11.89 2.23
N GLY A 43 -11.67 -12.46 1.02
CA GLY A 43 -10.53 -12.69 0.13
C GLY A 43 -9.61 -13.87 0.49
N LEU A 44 -8.50 -13.95 -0.25
CA LEU A 44 -7.43 -14.93 -0.06
C LEU A 44 -6.19 -14.22 0.50
N THR A 45 -5.46 -14.88 1.41
CA THR A 45 -4.14 -14.38 1.83
C THR A 45 -3.11 -14.62 0.71
N LEU A 46 -2.03 -13.83 0.67
CA LEU A 46 -0.95 -14.03 -0.31
C LEU A 46 -0.36 -15.45 -0.25
N LYS A 47 -0.30 -16.06 0.95
CA LYS A 47 0.18 -17.43 1.13
C LYS A 47 -0.75 -18.44 0.47
N GLU A 48 -2.06 -18.29 0.64
CA GLU A 48 -3.06 -19.17 0.01
C GLU A 48 -3.11 -18.94 -1.51
N LEU A 49 -2.99 -17.68 -1.96
CA LEU A 49 -3.00 -17.31 -3.37
C LEU A 49 -1.83 -17.91 -4.15
N PHE A 50 -0.61 -17.87 -3.58
CA PHE A 50 0.60 -18.42 -4.21
C PHE A 50 0.94 -19.85 -3.76
N ALA A 51 0.07 -20.51 -2.98
CA ALA A 51 0.29 -21.91 -2.56
C ALA A 51 0.07 -22.89 -3.73
N ASN A 52 -0.81 -22.53 -4.67
CA ASN A 52 -1.01 -23.30 -5.90
C ASN A 52 0.10 -22.91 -6.88
N SER A 53 0.76 -23.91 -7.48
CA SER A 53 1.90 -23.73 -8.40
C SER A 53 1.53 -23.14 -9.77
N ASP A 54 0.41 -22.43 -9.87
CA ASP A 54 -0.04 -21.78 -11.08
C ASP A 54 0.68 -20.43 -11.24
N GLY A 55 1.14 -20.15 -12.47
CA GLY A 55 1.76 -18.86 -12.78
C GLY A 55 0.69 -17.76 -12.86
N LEU A 56 0.62 -16.91 -11.85
CA LEU A 56 -0.27 -15.73 -11.83
C LEU A 56 0.41 -14.51 -12.44
N THR A 57 -0.35 -13.74 -13.23
CA THR A 57 0.07 -12.44 -13.76
C THR A 57 -0.59 -11.30 -12.99
N TYR A 58 -0.13 -10.06 -13.22
CA TYR A 58 -0.72 -8.88 -12.56
C TYR A 58 -2.21 -8.67 -12.87
N ASN A 59 -2.69 -9.19 -14.01
CA ASN A 59 -4.09 -9.06 -14.40
C ASN A 59 -5.00 -10.08 -13.71
N ASP A 60 -4.44 -11.11 -13.09
CA ASP A 60 -5.19 -12.21 -12.46
C ASP A 60 -5.52 -11.93 -10.99
N ILE A 61 -4.96 -10.86 -10.42
CA ILE A 61 -5.08 -10.53 -9.00
C ILE A 61 -5.68 -9.13 -8.82
N LEU A 62 -6.50 -8.97 -7.78
CA LEU A 62 -7.03 -7.68 -7.34
C LEU A 62 -6.74 -7.51 -5.85
N LEU A 63 -6.45 -6.27 -5.43
CA LEU A 63 -6.24 -5.94 -4.03
C LEU A 63 -7.57 -5.50 -3.40
N LEU A 64 -7.98 -6.19 -2.34
CA LEU A 64 -9.12 -5.76 -1.55
C LEU A 64 -8.76 -4.50 -0.75
N PRO A 65 -9.54 -3.41 -0.86
CA PRO A 65 -9.27 -2.20 -0.12
C PRO A 65 -9.46 -2.44 1.38
N LYS A 66 -8.74 -1.65 2.18
CA LYS A 66 -8.88 -1.62 3.63
C LYS A 66 -9.11 -0.19 4.11
N TYR A 67 -9.52 -0.07 5.35
CA TYR A 67 -9.68 1.21 6.02
C TYR A 67 -8.36 2.01 6.03
N VAL A 68 -8.45 3.31 5.80
CA VAL A 68 -7.33 4.26 5.76
C VAL A 68 -7.63 5.40 6.72
N ASP A 69 -6.73 5.67 7.67
CA ASP A 69 -6.83 6.73 8.68
C ASP A 69 -5.75 7.82 8.54
N PHE A 70 -5.01 7.82 7.43
CA PHE A 70 -3.89 8.72 7.18
C PHE A 70 -4.02 9.44 5.82
N PRO A 71 -3.39 10.62 5.66
CA PRO A 71 -3.39 11.34 4.39
C PRO A 71 -2.43 10.72 3.35
N LEU A 72 -2.73 10.86 2.06
CA LEU A 72 -1.93 10.27 0.99
C LEU A 72 -0.45 10.70 0.98
N ASN A 73 -0.15 11.91 1.43
CA ASN A 73 1.22 12.44 1.48
C ASN A 73 2.10 11.82 2.59
N SER A 74 1.52 11.10 3.55
CA SER A 74 2.28 10.41 4.60
C SER A 74 2.73 9.01 4.18
N VAL A 75 2.35 8.53 3.00
CA VAL A 75 2.77 7.23 2.46
C VAL A 75 4.26 7.29 2.11
N LYS A 76 5.05 6.41 2.73
CA LYS A 76 6.48 6.28 2.44
C LYS A 76 6.70 5.31 1.30
N LEU A 77 7.44 5.75 0.29
CA LEU A 77 7.85 4.96 -0.88
C LEU A 77 9.34 4.58 -0.83
N ASP A 78 9.99 4.79 0.32
CA ASP A 78 11.38 4.41 0.54
C ASP A 78 11.53 2.90 0.34
N THR A 79 12.44 2.48 -0.54
CA THR A 79 12.66 1.07 -0.87
C THR A 79 14.14 0.74 -0.96
N GLN A 80 14.49 -0.49 -0.59
CA GLN A 80 15.87 -0.97 -0.68
C GLN A 80 16.10 -1.60 -2.05
N PHE A 81 17.00 -1.01 -2.83
CA PHE A 81 17.39 -1.56 -4.14
C PHE A 81 18.48 -2.62 -3.99
N THR A 82 19.47 -2.36 -3.12
CA THR A 82 20.47 -3.34 -2.68
C THR A 82 20.56 -3.32 -1.16
N LYS A 83 21.39 -4.19 -0.58
CA LYS A 83 21.63 -4.22 0.88
C LYS A 83 22.17 -2.90 1.45
N GLU A 84 22.79 -2.08 0.60
CA GLU A 84 23.45 -0.83 1.00
C GLU A 84 22.80 0.42 0.38
N ILE A 85 22.01 0.26 -0.69
CA ILE A 85 21.42 1.37 -1.44
C ILE A 85 19.92 1.44 -1.17
N THR A 86 19.48 2.55 -0.57
CA THR A 86 18.07 2.89 -0.38
C THR A 86 17.66 3.99 -1.36
N LEU A 87 16.52 3.80 -2.02
CA LEU A 87 15.90 4.75 -2.94
C LEU A 87 14.71 5.43 -2.28
N LYS A 88 14.42 6.66 -2.69
CA LYS A 88 13.23 7.41 -2.25
C LYS A 88 11.97 7.00 -3.01
N THR A 89 12.15 6.51 -4.22
CA THR A 89 11.07 5.99 -5.05
C THR A 89 11.47 4.61 -5.60
N PRO A 90 10.53 3.65 -5.71
CA PRO A 90 10.81 2.28 -6.16
C PRO A 90 10.91 2.17 -7.68
N PHE A 91 11.56 3.14 -8.33
CA PHE A 91 11.67 3.19 -9.78
C PHE A 91 13.11 2.96 -10.24
N VAL A 92 13.26 1.99 -11.14
CA VAL A 92 14.53 1.58 -11.72
C VAL A 92 14.38 1.59 -13.23
N SER A 93 15.27 2.27 -13.95
CA SER A 93 15.26 2.22 -15.42
C SER A 93 15.91 0.92 -15.92
N SER A 94 15.32 0.33 -16.96
CA SER A 94 15.83 -0.90 -17.58
C SER A 94 17.14 -0.63 -18.33
N PRO A 95 18.18 -1.50 -18.24
CA PRO A 95 19.46 -1.33 -18.93
C PRO A 95 19.38 -1.63 -20.43
N MET A 96 18.63 -0.80 -21.17
CA MET A 96 18.44 -0.89 -22.61
C MET A 96 19.02 0.33 -23.32
N ASP A 97 19.58 0.13 -24.51
CA ASP A 97 20.17 1.18 -25.35
C ASP A 97 19.20 2.31 -25.71
N THR A 98 17.94 1.96 -25.94
CA THR A 98 16.88 2.91 -26.28
C THR A 98 16.26 3.61 -25.08
N ILE A 99 16.64 3.23 -23.85
CA ILE A 99 15.99 3.72 -22.61
C ILE A 99 16.99 4.43 -21.71
N SER A 100 18.11 3.79 -21.39
CA SER A 100 18.95 4.18 -20.25
C SER A 100 20.35 4.61 -20.68
N GLU A 101 20.44 5.80 -21.26
CA GLU A 101 21.67 6.58 -21.40
C GLU A 101 21.82 7.59 -20.25
N ASN A 102 22.89 8.41 -20.26
CA ASN A 102 23.18 9.40 -19.23
C ASN A 102 21.99 10.29 -18.84
N ALA A 103 21.26 10.84 -19.81
CA ALA A 103 20.17 11.79 -19.56
C ALA A 103 19.03 11.15 -18.75
N MET A 104 18.68 9.90 -19.06
CA MET A 104 17.66 9.16 -18.32
C MET A 104 18.13 8.84 -16.90
N CYS A 105 19.38 8.39 -16.73
CA CYS A 105 19.93 8.09 -15.41
C CYS A 105 19.98 9.32 -14.50
N ILE A 106 20.35 10.49 -15.02
CA ILE A 106 20.32 11.76 -14.28
C ILE A 106 18.89 12.10 -13.87
N GLY A 107 17.93 12.01 -14.80
CA GLY A 107 16.52 12.28 -14.50
C GLY A 107 15.95 11.37 -13.42
N MET A 108 16.26 10.07 -13.48
CA MET A 108 15.83 9.09 -12.48
C MET A 108 16.44 9.37 -11.11
N ALA A 109 17.73 9.68 -11.05
CA ALA A 109 18.41 10.03 -9.80
C ALA A 109 17.80 11.29 -9.16
N LEU A 110 17.46 12.31 -9.94
CA LEU A 110 16.80 13.52 -9.46
C LEU A 110 15.38 13.26 -8.90
N GLN A 111 14.67 12.28 -9.44
CA GLN A 111 13.35 11.84 -8.93
C GLN A 111 13.46 10.84 -7.76
N GLY A 112 14.67 10.58 -7.27
CA GLY A 112 14.91 9.69 -6.13
C GLY A 112 14.88 8.19 -6.46
N GLY A 113 14.89 7.85 -7.75
CA GLY A 113 15.06 6.50 -8.27
C GLY A 113 16.52 6.24 -8.69
N ILE A 114 16.72 5.22 -9.52
CA ILE A 114 18.04 4.86 -10.05
C ILE A 114 17.94 4.45 -11.53
N GLY A 115 18.97 4.77 -12.30
CA GLY A 115 19.10 4.29 -13.67
C GLY A 115 20.30 3.37 -13.85
N ILE A 116 20.14 2.35 -14.68
CA ILE A 116 21.21 1.41 -15.03
C ILE A 116 21.59 1.64 -16.49
N ILE A 117 22.82 2.06 -16.73
CA ILE A 117 23.33 2.27 -18.09
C ILE A 117 23.48 0.91 -18.79
N HIS A 118 22.97 0.80 -20.00
CA HIS A 118 23.04 -0.44 -20.79
C HIS A 118 24.49 -0.85 -21.11
N GLY A 119 24.69 -2.12 -21.49
CA GLY A 119 26.01 -2.65 -21.89
C GLY A 119 26.26 -2.67 -23.40
N ASN A 120 25.27 -2.29 -24.21
CA ASN A 120 25.34 -2.34 -25.68
C ASN A 120 26.16 -1.18 -26.27
N PHE A 121 27.46 -1.11 -25.95
CA PHE A 121 28.40 -0.14 -26.49
C PHE A 121 29.48 -0.83 -27.34
N ALA A 122 30.00 -0.12 -28.33
CA ALA A 122 31.08 -0.61 -29.18
C ALA A 122 32.39 -0.89 -28.40
N SER A 123 32.61 -0.20 -27.28
CA SER A 123 33.70 -0.44 -26.34
C SER A 123 33.26 -0.16 -24.89
N PRO A 124 33.90 -0.80 -23.89
CA PRO A 124 33.66 -0.47 -22.48
C PRO A 124 33.96 0.99 -22.14
N ASP A 125 34.91 1.63 -22.84
CA ASP A 125 35.26 3.04 -22.62
C ASP A 125 34.06 3.97 -22.85
N ASN A 126 33.23 3.67 -23.85
CA ASN A 126 32.03 4.47 -24.13
C ASN A 126 31.02 4.37 -22.98
N GLN A 127 30.85 3.18 -22.39
CA GLN A 127 29.99 3.01 -21.21
C GLN A 127 30.52 3.81 -20.01
N VAL A 128 31.84 3.81 -19.81
CA VAL A 128 32.48 4.59 -18.75
C VAL A 128 32.25 6.09 -18.96
N GLN A 129 32.33 6.59 -20.20
CA GLN A 129 32.00 7.99 -20.49
C GLN A 129 30.56 8.35 -20.11
N GLU A 130 29.59 7.47 -20.38
CA GLU A 130 28.20 7.68 -19.96
C GLU A 130 28.06 7.71 -18.43
N VAL A 131 28.72 6.80 -17.71
CA VAL A 131 28.73 6.79 -16.24
C VAL A 131 29.35 8.07 -15.69
N LEU A 132 30.44 8.56 -16.30
CA LEU A 132 31.11 9.78 -15.88
C LEU A 132 30.25 11.03 -16.06
N LYS A 133 29.36 11.06 -17.06
CA LYS A 133 28.42 12.18 -17.27
C LYS A 133 27.31 12.24 -16.20
N VAL A 134 27.01 11.12 -15.54
CA VAL A 134 25.95 11.02 -14.51
C VAL A 134 26.48 11.34 -13.11
N LYS A 135 27.78 11.13 -12.86
CA LYS A 135 28.46 11.45 -11.59
C LYS A 135 28.71 12.94 -11.43
#